data_AF-A0A259PYV6-F1
#
_entry.id   AF-A0A259PYV6-F1
#
_cell.length_a   1.000
_cell.length_b   1.000
_cell.length_c   1.000
_cell.angle_alpha   90.00
_cell.angle_beta   90.00
_cell.angle_gamma   90.00
#
_symmetry.space_group_name_H-M   'P 1'
#
loop_
_entity.id
_entity.type
_entity.pdbx_description
1 polymer ?
#
loop_
_entity_poly.entity_id
_entity_poly.type
_entity_poly.pdbx_seq_one_letter_code
_entity_poly.pdbx_strand_id
1 'polypeptide(L)' 'MTYVFIALFAIIGAFARYGQSIVVQGVLGRSFPFATLSINVLGSFLMG' A
#
# COMPACT_ATOMS: atom_id res chain seq x y z
N MET A 1 4.00 24.48 4.75
CA MET A 1 3.29 23.86 3.61
C MET A 1 3.70 22.40 3.41
N THR A 2 4.98 22.05 3.51
CA THR A 2 5.49 20.69 3.34
C THR A 2 4.82 19.64 4.25
N TYR A 3 4.61 19.96 5.53
CA TYR A 3 3.94 19.06 6.47
C TYR A 3 2.50 18.71 6.09
N VAL A 4 1.79 19.61 5.40
CA VAL A 4 0.41 19.37 4.94
C VAL A 4 0.40 18.32 3.84
N PHE A 5 1.34 18.41 2.89
CA PHE A 5 1.49 17.40 1.84
C PHE A 5 1.90 16.05 2.43
N ILE A 6 2.85 16.02 3.38
CA ILE A 6 3.25 14.78 4.05
C ILE A 6 2.05 14.14 4.75
N ALA A 7 1.25 14.92 5.48
CA ALA A 7 0.06 14.40 6.15
C ALA A 7 -0.98 13.87 5.16
N LEU A 8 -1.26 14.60 4.07
CA LEU A 8 -2.19 14.18 3.03
C LEU A 8 -1.77 12.86 2.37
N PHE A 9 -0.54 12.79 1.87
CA PHE A 9 -0.02 11.59 1.22
C PHE A 9 0.17 10.42 2.19
N ALA A 10 0.49 10.68 3.46
CA ALA A 10 0.57 9.64 4.49
C ALA A 10 -0.81 9.02 4.79
N ILE A 11 -1.86 9.83 4.91
CA ILE A 11 -3.22 9.34 5.14
C ILE A 11 -3.67 8.50 3.94
N ILE A 12 -3.50 9.03 2.72
CA ILE A 12 -3.85 8.31 1.48
C ILE A 12 -3.06 7.01 1.37
N GLY A 13 -1.75 7.04 1.62
CA GLY A 13 -0.88 5.86 1.59
C GLY A 13 -1.27 4.81 2.62
N ALA A 14 -1.69 5.21 3.82
CA ALA A 14 -2.17 4.30 4.86
C ALA A 14 -3.45 3.58 4.44
N PHE A 15 -4.43 4.31 3.89
CA PHE A 15 -5.66 3.70 3.37
C PHE A 15 -5.40 2.79 2.17
N ALA A 16 -4.53 3.21 1.24
CA ALA A 16 -4.13 2.40 0.10
C ALA A 16 -3.53 1.06 0.55
N ARG A 17 -2.62 1.08 1.55
CA ARG A 17 -2.02 -0.13 2.14
C ARG A 17 -3.07 -1.07 2.74
N TYR A 18 -4.01 -0.53 3.49
CA TYR A 18 -5.06 -1.30 4.13
C TYR A 18 -5.99 -1.96 3.10
N GLY A 19 -6.46 -1.18 2.11
CA GLY A 19 -7.30 -1.69 1.03
C GLY A 19 -6.60 -2.76 0.19
N GLN A 20 -5.34 -2.53 -0.18
CA GLN A 20 -4.52 -3.52 -0.89
C GLN A 20 -4.38 -4.82 -0.09
N SER A 21 -4.15 -4.73 1.21
CA SER A 21 -4.04 -5.91 2.06
C SER A 21 -5.32 -6.74 2.07
N ILE A 22 -6.49 -6.10 2.14
CA ILE A 22 -7.80 -6.78 2.08
C ILE A 22 -8.01 -7.45 0.73
N VAL A 23 -7.81 -6.70 -0.36
CA VAL A 23 -8.03 -7.20 -1.74
C VAL A 23 -7.10 -8.37 -2.04
N VAL A 24 -5.80 -8.22 -1.74
CA VAL A 24 -4.80 -9.23 -2.05
C VAL A 24 -4.97 -10.47 -1.18
N GLN A 25 -5.27 -10.32 0.12
CA GLN A 25 -5.58 -11.48 0.96
C GLN A 25 -6.87 -12.20 0.53
N GLY A 26 -7.86 -11.46 0.02
CA GLY A 26 -9.11 -12.03 -0.49
C GLY A 26 -8.96 -12.77 -1.82
N VAL A 27 -8.05 -12.33 -2.69
CA VAL A 27 -7.86 -12.90 -4.04
C VAL A 27 -6.78 -13.98 -4.09
N LEU A 28 -5.62 -13.75 -3.44
CA LEU A 28 -4.45 -14.64 -3.54
C LEU A 28 -4.29 -15.59 -2.34
N GLY A 29 -5.14 -15.44 -1.31
CA GLY A 29 -5.12 -16.26 -0.10
C GLY A 29 -3.97 -15.91 0.85
N ARG A 30 -3.83 -16.70 1.92
CA ARG A 30 -2.90 -16.45 3.04
C ARG A 30 -1.65 -17.32 3.05
N SER A 31 -1.47 -18.20 2.06
CA SER A 31 -0.32 -19.12 2.00
C SER A 31 1.02 -18.41 1.82
N PHE A 32 1.01 -17.20 1.27
CA PHE A 32 2.19 -16.36 1.10
C PHE A 32 1.81 -14.90 1.34
N PRO A 33 2.71 -14.04 1.87
CA PRO A 33 2.43 -12.63 2.15
C PRO A 33 2.37 -11.78 0.87
N PHE A 34 1.43 -12.11 -0.02
CA PHE A 34 1.19 -11.41 -1.28
C PHE A 34 0.80 -9.95 -1.06
N ALA A 35 0.08 -9.64 0.01
CA ALA A 35 -0.28 -8.27 0.35
C ALA A 35 0.98 -7.41 0.52
N THR A 36 1.92 -7.87 1.35
CA THR A 36 3.18 -7.17 1.60
C THR A 36 4.04 -7.07 0.33
N LEU A 37 4.10 -8.13 -0.47
CA LEU A 37 4.81 -8.13 -1.74
C LEU A 37 4.23 -7.09 -2.72
N SER A 38 2.91 -7.09 -2.92
CA SER A 38 2.23 -6.22 -3.87
C SER A 38 2.39 -4.74 -3.51
N ILE A 39 2.27 -4.40 -2.22
CA ILE A 39 2.50 -3.03 -1.75
C ILE A 39 3.93 -2.57 -2.03
N ASN A 40 4.94 -3.42 -1.83
CA ASN A 40 6.34 -3.04 -2.06
C ASN A 40 6.62 -2.85 -3.56
N VAL A 41 6.12 -3.74 -4.42
CA VAL A 41 6.30 -3.63 -5.87
C VAL A 41 5.65 -2.34 -6.40
N LEU A 42 4.40 -2.07 -6.01
CA LEU A 42 3.69 -0.85 -6.41
C LEU A 42 4.37 0.41 -5.85
N GLY A 43 4.83 0.37 -4.60
CA GLY A 43 5.54 1.48 -3.97
C GLY A 43 6.86 1.81 -4.67
N SER A 44 7.65 0.80 -5.04
CA SER A 44 8.90 1.00 -5.78
C SER A 44 8.65 1.58 -7.18
N PHE A 45 7.57 1.19 -7.85
CA PHE A 45 7.21 1.73 -9.16
C PHE A 45 6.75 3.20 -9.11
N LEU A 46 6.18 3.64 -7.98
CA LEU A 46 5.82 5.04 -7.76
C LEU A 46 6.99 5.91 -7.32
N MET A 47 8.05 5.31 -6.74
CA MET A 47 9.26 6.00 -6.30
C MET A 47 10.32 6.14 -7.41
N GLY A 48 10.35 5.19 -8.35
CA GLY A 48 11.24 5.22 -9.52
C GLY A 48 10.67 6.07 -10.65
#